data_AF-A0A8T4NWN6-F1
#
_entry.id   AF-A0A8T4NWN6-F1
#
_cell.length_a   1.000
_cell.length_b   1.000
_cell.length_c   1.000
_cell.angle_alpha   90.00
_cell.angle_beta   90.00
_cell.angle_gamma   90.00
#
_symmetry.space_group_name_H-M   'P 1'
#
loop_
_entity.id
_entity.type
_entity.pdbx_description
1 polymer ?
#
loop_
_entity_poly.entity_id
_entity_poly.type
_entity_poly.pdbx_seq_one_letter_code
_entity_poly.pdbx_strand_id
1 'polypeptide(L)'
;MKLIKKSRVVFADENLQKEFEELSENDKIKKQIKRAVGDLQINAFSGIQIPKKLIPEVYIKKYQVNNLWKYDLPDGWRLVYSIMPENKIEILSVILEWFDHKEYEQRFHY
;
A
#
# COMPACT_ATOMS: atom_id res chain seq x y z
N MET A 1 -14.20 8.21 17.53
CA MET A 1 -13.53 9.25 16.73
C MET A 1 -12.52 8.56 15.81
N LYS A 2 -12.65 8.63 14.48
CA LYS A 2 -11.63 8.06 13.58
C LYS A 2 -10.37 8.92 13.69
N LEU A 3 -9.25 8.30 14.04
CA LEU A 3 -7.95 8.97 14.17
C LEU A 3 -7.44 9.31 12.77
N ILE A 4 -7.39 10.60 12.42
CA ILE A 4 -6.83 11.07 11.15
C ILE A 4 -5.35 11.38 11.37
N LYS A 5 -4.48 10.73 10.60
CA LYS A 5 -3.05 11.01 10.62
C LYS A 5 -2.54 11.17 9.19
N LYS A 6 -2.20 12.40 8.82
CA LYS A 6 -1.56 12.68 7.53
C LYS A 6 -0.29 11.84 7.39
N SER A 7 -0.01 11.41 6.17
CA SER A 7 1.24 10.72 5.87
C SER A 7 1.87 11.21 4.58
N ARG A 8 3.18 11.08 4.50
CA ARG A 8 3.87 11.11 3.22
C ARG A 8 3.77 9.71 2.61
N VAL A 9 3.50 9.64 1.32
CA VAL A 9 3.39 8.36 0.60
C VAL A 9 4.63 8.17 -0.27
N VAL A 10 5.25 7.00 -0.16
CA VAL A 10 6.45 6.63 -0.93
C VAL A 10 6.31 5.20 -1.44
N PHE A 11 7.06 4.85 -2.48
CA PHE A 11 7.18 3.47 -2.95
C PHE A 11 8.33 2.78 -2.22
N ALA A 12 8.21 1.46 -2.01
CA ALA A 12 9.20 0.69 -1.26
C ALA A 12 10.55 0.55 -1.96
N ASP A 13 10.56 0.59 -3.29
CA ASP A 13 11.77 0.54 -4.10
C ASP A 13 11.60 1.30 -5.43
N GLU A 14 12.72 1.62 -6.07
CA GLU A 14 12.72 2.40 -7.32
C GLU A 14 12.08 1.65 -8.49
N ASN A 15 12.14 0.32 -8.50
CA ASN A 15 11.55 -0.47 -9.58
C ASN A 15 10.03 -0.39 -9.52
N LEU A 16 9.45 -0.53 -8.33
CA LEU A 16 8.03 -0.35 -8.11
C LEU A 16 7.59 1.07 -8.50
N GLN A 17 8.37 2.09 -8.17
CA GLN A 17 8.07 3.45 -8.60
C GLN A 17 8.06 3.57 -10.13
N LYS A 18 9.05 2.99 -10.82
CA LYS A 18 9.11 2.98 -12.30
C LYS A 18 7.94 2.24 -12.91
N GLU A 19 7.56 1.07 -12.39
CA GLU A 19 6.38 0.32 -12.84
C GLU A 19 5.11 1.20 -12.77
N PHE A 20 4.93 1.94 -11.68
CA PHE A 20 3.82 2.89 -11.56
C PHE A 20 3.93 4.03 -12.59
N GLU A 21 5.11 4.59 -12.80
CA GLU A 21 5.35 5.70 -13.73
C GLU A 21 5.13 5.30 -15.19
N GLU A 22 5.51 4.08 -15.57
CA GLU A 22 5.38 3.48 -16.89
C GLU A 22 3.94 3.17 -17.30
N LEU A 23 3.01 3.02 -16.33
CA LEU A 23 1.59 2.91 -16.64
C LEU A 23 1.11 4.13 -17.44
N SER A 24 0.24 3.90 -18.42
CA SER A 24 -0.36 5.01 -19.18
C SER A 24 -1.12 5.96 -18.26
N GLU A 25 -1.10 7.27 -18.55
CA GLU A 25 -1.92 8.23 -17.81
C GLU A 25 -3.43 7.96 -17.92
N ASN A 26 -3.86 7.28 -18.99
CA ASN A 26 -5.24 6.84 -19.15
C ASN A 26 -5.54 5.48 -18.52
N ASP A 27 -4.52 4.80 -18.01
CA ASP A 27 -4.66 3.51 -17.34
C ASP A 27 -5.56 3.66 -16.10
N LYS A 28 -6.54 2.75 -15.99
CA LYS A 28 -7.47 2.73 -14.86
C LYS A 28 -6.74 2.46 -13.55
N ILE A 29 -5.79 1.52 -13.51
CA ILE A 29 -5.08 1.18 -12.28
C ILE A 29 -4.20 2.35 -11.82
N LYS A 30 -3.55 3.06 -12.75
CA LYS A 30 -2.76 4.27 -12.41
C LYS A 30 -3.62 5.33 -11.74
N LYS A 31 -4.81 5.60 -12.29
CA LYS A 31 -5.78 6.55 -11.71
C LYS A 31 -6.25 6.11 -10.32
N GLN A 32 -6.52 4.82 -10.14
CA GLN A 32 -6.93 4.26 -8.85
C GLN A 32 -5.82 4.36 -7.79
N ILE A 33 -4.58 4.03 -8.15
CA ILE A 33 -3.41 4.20 -7.27
C ILE A 33 -3.21 5.67 -6.91
N LYS A 34 -3.27 6.60 -7.88
CA LYS A 34 -3.18 8.06 -7.61
C LYS A 34 -4.22 8.52 -6.60
N ARG A 35 -5.46 8.03 -6.71
CA ARG A 35 -6.51 8.31 -5.73
C ARG A 35 -6.17 7.75 -4.35
N ALA A 36 -5.75 6.48 -4.27
CA ALA A 36 -5.37 5.86 -3.01
C ALA A 36 -4.18 6.59 -2.34
N VAL A 37 -3.20 7.05 -3.12
CA VAL A 37 -2.11 7.91 -2.64
C VAL A 37 -2.66 9.18 -1.99
N GLY A 38 -3.61 9.87 -2.64
CA GLY A 38 -4.25 11.06 -2.07
C GLY A 38 -4.98 10.78 -0.76
N ASP A 39 -5.71 9.67 -0.69
CA ASP A 39 -6.42 9.26 0.53
C ASP A 39 -5.44 8.93 1.67
N LEU A 40 -4.33 8.24 1.37
CA LEU A 40 -3.27 7.94 2.33
C LEU A 40 -2.55 9.20 2.81
N GLN A 41 -2.37 10.20 1.94
CA GLN A 41 -1.81 11.50 2.32
C GLN A 41 -2.69 12.23 3.35
N ILE A 42 -4.01 12.13 3.21
CA ILE A 42 -4.96 12.69 4.18
C ILE A 42 -4.98 11.86 5.46
N ASN A 43 -4.97 10.53 5.34
CA ASN A 43 -4.99 9.62 6.47
C ASN A 43 -4.29 8.28 6.17
N ALA A 44 -3.18 8.00 6.86
CA ALA A 44 -2.41 6.77 6.73
C ALA A 44 -3.25 5.50 7.03
N PHE A 45 -4.25 5.62 7.91
CA PHE A 45 -5.11 4.52 8.34
C PHE A 45 -6.39 4.38 7.49
N SER A 46 -6.38 4.87 6.25
CA SER A 46 -7.54 4.77 5.34
C SER A 46 -7.74 3.36 4.78
N GLY A 47 -6.73 2.50 4.84
CA GLY A 47 -6.84 1.09 4.48
C GLY A 47 -7.38 0.20 5.61
N ILE A 48 -7.35 -1.10 5.36
CA ILE A 48 -7.71 -2.17 6.29
C ILE A 48 -6.43 -2.83 6.77
N GLN A 49 -6.24 -2.89 8.09
CA GLN A 49 -5.08 -3.55 8.67
C GLN A 49 -5.15 -5.07 8.44
N ILE A 50 -4.04 -5.65 7.98
CA ILE A 50 -3.90 -7.10 7.85
C ILE A 50 -3.42 -7.68 9.19
N PRO A 51 -4.12 -8.68 9.77
CA PRO A 51 -3.69 -9.34 10.98
C PRO A 51 -2.25 -9.86 10.87
N LYS A 52 -1.42 -9.67 11.90
CA LYS A 52 0.01 -10.03 11.89
C LYS A 52 0.28 -11.48 11.45
N LYS A 53 -0.58 -12.41 11.85
CA LYS A 53 -0.50 -13.84 11.49
C LYS A 53 -0.73 -14.13 10.00
N LEU A 54 -1.32 -13.19 9.26
CA LEU A 54 -1.63 -13.30 7.83
C LEU A 54 -0.65 -12.50 6.96
N ILE A 55 0.40 -11.90 7.55
CA ILE A 55 1.41 -11.15 6.79
C ILE A 55 2.33 -12.17 6.10
N PRO A 56 2.40 -12.20 4.76
CA PRO A 56 3.30 -13.10 4.05
C PRO A 56 4.77 -12.84 4.40
N GLU A 57 5.55 -13.92 4.56
CA GLU A 57 6.97 -13.83 4.94
C GLU A 57 7.81 -13.00 3.96
N VAL A 58 7.42 -12.97 2.69
CA VAL A 58 8.12 -12.18 1.66
C VAL A 58 8.21 -10.71 2.02
N TYR A 59 7.15 -10.12 2.61
CA TYR A 59 7.18 -8.71 3.00
C TYR A 59 8.06 -8.48 4.23
N ILE A 60 8.07 -9.42 5.17
CA ILE A 60 8.94 -9.36 6.35
C ILE A 60 10.41 -9.48 5.92
N LYS A 61 10.73 -10.42 5.04
CA LYS A 61 12.10 -10.68 4.56
C LYS A 61 12.60 -9.57 3.65
N LYS A 62 11.79 -9.09 2.69
CA LYS A 62 12.20 -8.08 1.70
C LYS A 62 12.21 -6.67 2.29
N TYR A 63 11.19 -6.31 3.07
CA TYR A 63 10.99 -4.92 3.51
C TYR A 63 11.17 -4.73 5.02
N GLN A 64 11.41 -5.79 5.80
CA GLN A 64 11.59 -5.74 7.26
C GLN A 64 10.41 -5.08 8.00
N VAL A 65 9.21 -5.18 7.42
CA VAL A 65 7.98 -4.62 8.01
C VAL A 65 7.32 -5.62 8.94
N ASN A 66 6.71 -5.12 10.02
CA ASN A 66 5.97 -5.94 11.00
C ASN A 66 4.46 -5.60 11.05
N ASN A 67 4.02 -4.73 10.16
CA ASN A 67 2.65 -4.30 9.95
C ASN A 67 2.37 -4.16 8.46
N LEU A 68 1.16 -4.54 8.07
CA LEU A 68 0.72 -4.52 6.70
C LEU A 68 -0.73 -4.06 6.64
N TRP A 69 -1.03 -3.27 5.62
CA TRP A 69 -2.35 -2.71 5.35
C TRP A 69 -2.69 -2.98 3.90
N LYS A 70 -3.98 -3.17 3.62
CA LYS A 70 -4.51 -3.20 2.26
C LYS A 70 -5.44 -2.02 2.04
N TYR A 71 -5.38 -1.45 0.86
CA TYR A 71 -6.38 -0.52 0.35
C TYR A 71 -7.10 -1.24 -0.78
N ASP A 72 -8.42 -1.42 -0.64
CA ASP A 72 -9.24 -2.06 -1.66
C ASP A 72 -9.47 -1.07 -2.80
N LEU A 73 -8.94 -1.38 -3.99
CA LEU A 73 -9.11 -0.61 -5.21
C LEU A 73 -10.30 -1.17 -6.00
N PRO A 74 -10.90 -0.38 -6.92
CA PRO A 74 -11.96 -0.88 -7.80
C PRO A 74 -11.54 -2.12 -8.62
N ASP A 75 -12.53 -2.83 -9.15
CA ASP A 75 -12.34 -4.03 -10.00
C ASP A 75 -11.57 -5.17 -9.33
N GLY A 76 -11.57 -5.22 -7.99
CA GLY A 76 -10.90 -6.27 -7.23
C GLY A 76 -9.39 -6.12 -7.14
N TRP A 77 -8.84 -4.95 -7.46
CA TRP A 77 -7.43 -4.66 -7.20
C TRP A 77 -7.20 -4.40 -5.71
N ARG A 78 -5.99 -4.70 -5.23
CA ARG A 78 -5.56 -4.35 -3.87
C ARG A 78 -4.21 -3.66 -3.94
N LEU A 79 -4.08 -2.56 -3.22
CA LEU A 79 -2.79 -1.94 -2.93
C LEU A 79 -2.37 -2.33 -1.52
N VAL A 80 -1.16 -2.86 -1.39
CA VAL A 80 -0.58 -3.26 -0.11
C VAL A 80 0.49 -2.25 0.29
N TYR A 81 0.41 -1.80 1.53
CA TYR A 81 1.33 -0.81 2.07
C TYR A 81 1.64 -1.06 3.55
N SER A 82 2.74 -0.50 4.03
CA SER A 82 3.08 -0.46 5.44
C SER A 82 3.09 0.98 5.95
N ILE A 83 2.87 1.13 7.26
CA ILE A 83 2.88 2.43 7.94
C ILE A 83 4.07 2.45 8.89
N MET A 84 4.96 3.43 8.74
CA MET A 84 6.13 3.58 9.61
C MET A 84 6.31 5.04 10.04
N PRO A 85 6.87 5.32 11.22
CA PRO A 85 7.23 6.68 11.60
C PRO A 85 8.41 7.17 10.74
N GLU A 86 8.31 8.37 10.17
CA GLU A 86 9.45 9.05 9.53
C GLU A 86 10.28 9.80 10.58
N ASN A 87 9.58 10.47 11.50
CA ASN A 87 10.15 11.16 12.65
C ASN A 87 9.12 11.16 13.80
N LYS A 88 9.32 12.00 14.82
CA LYS A 88 8.43 12.05 16.00
C LYS A 88 6.99 12.49 15.68
N ILE A 89 6.74 13.13 14.54
CA ILE A 89 5.49 13.79 14.21
C ILE A 89 4.87 13.21 12.93
N GLU A 90 5.71 12.83 11.97
CA GLU A 90 5.31 12.43 10.62
C GLU A 90 5.32 10.92 10.44
N ILE A 91 4.37 10.45 9.63
CA ILE A 91 4.15 9.05 9.30
C ILE A 91 4.38 8.88 7.80
N LEU A 92 5.00 7.77 7.42
CA LEU A 92 5.13 7.30 6.06
C LEU A 92 4.15 6.16 5.80
N SER A 93 3.44 6.26 4.68
CA SER A 93 2.74 5.13 4.06
C SER A 93 3.60 4.63 2.90
N VAL A 94 4.23 3.48 3.08
CA VAL A 94 5.15 2.88 2.11
C VAL A 94 4.41 1.84 1.29
N ILE A 95 4.15 2.15 0.03
CA ILE A 95 3.50 1.24 -0.93
C ILE A 95 4.49 0.11 -1.24
N LEU A 96 4.09 -1.12 -0.93
CA LEU A 96 4.92 -2.31 -1.15
C LEU A 96 4.58 -2.99 -2.48
N GLU A 97 3.31 -2.97 -2.87
CA GLU A 97 2.83 -3.68 -4.06
C GLU A 97 1.37 -3.32 -4.39
N TRP A 98 0.94 -3.58 -5.62
CA TRP A 98 -0.48 -3.65 -6.00
C TRP A 98 -0.68 -4.78 -7.01
N PHE A 99 -1.83 -5.43 -6.94
CA PHE A 99 -2.14 -6.57 -7.80
C PHE A 99 -3.64 -6.79 -7.88
N ASP A 100 -4.06 -7.63 -8.83
CA ASP A 100 -5.45 -8.03 -8.98
C ASP A 100 -5.90 -9.03 -7.89
N HIS A 101 -7.13 -9.52 -8.01
CA HIS A 101 -7.66 -10.47 -7.05
C HIS A 101 -6.92 -11.79 -6.98
N LYS A 102 -6.52 -12.32 -8.14
CA LYS A 102 -5.93 -13.65 -8.26
C LYS A 102 -4.53 -13.66 -7.66
N GLU A 103 -3.74 -12.66 -8.02
CA GLU A 103 -2.38 -12.47 -7.50
C GLU A 103 -2.41 -12.18 -5.99
N TYR A 104 -3.41 -11.44 -5.50
CA TYR A 104 -3.60 -11.24 -4.06
C TYR A 104 -3.82 -12.56 -3.31
N GLU A 105 -4.74 -13.40 -3.78
CA GLU A 105 -5.03 -14.68 -3.12
C GLU A 105 -3.80 -15.58 -3.10
N GLN A 106 -3.08 -15.66 -4.22
CA GLN A 106 -1.82 -16.41 -4.31
C GLN A 106 -0.77 -15.88 -3.32
N ARG A 107 -0.62 -14.56 -3.22
CA ARG A 107 0.37 -13.93 -2.34
C ARG A 107 0.07 -14.11 -0.86
N PHE A 108 -1.21 -14.12 -0.49
CA PHE A 108 -1.65 -14.20 0.90
C PHE A 108 -2.10 -15.61 1.33
N HIS A 109 -2.08 -16.57 0.40
CA HIS A 109 -2.52 -17.96 0.62
C HIS A 109 -3.94 -18.03 1.20
N TYR A 110 -4.84 -17.22 0.62
CA TYR A 110 -6.27 -17.28 0.93
C TYR A 110 -6.99 -18.37 0.14
#